data_AF-A0A958UQE1-F1
#
_entry.id   AF-A0A958UQE1-F1
#
_cell.length_a   1.000
_cell.length_b   1.000
_cell.length_c   1.000
_cell.angle_alpha   90.00
_cell.angle_beta   90.00
_cell.angle_gamma   90.00
#
_symmetry.space_group_name_H-M   'P 1'
#
loop_
_entity.id
_entity.type
_entity.pdbx_description
1 polymer ?
#
loop_
_entity_poly.entity_id
_entity_poly.type
_entity_poly.pdbx_seq_one_letter_code
_entity_poly.pdbx_strand_id
1 'polypeptide(L)'
;MPNHSIPYKNTGYFSKLICDYLAEDKSLKLFYNRFPNLENFKHQLVEKQKNFTDKKRHLLAKRIMLQYGDNSLSQSTLSNIDLLKEHTTFTVTTGHQLNLFTGPLYFLYKIFSAINLCEKLNKEYHNYHFVPVYWMA
;
A
#
# COMPACT_ATOMS: atom_id res chain seq x y z
N MET A 1 6.01 21.75 19.46
CA MET A 1 4.70 22.42 19.67
C MET A 1 3.68 21.36 20.05
N PRO A 2 2.82 21.57 21.05
CA PRO A 2 1.74 20.63 21.34
C PRO A 2 0.79 20.59 20.14
N ASN A 3 0.52 19.39 19.62
CA ASN A 3 -0.41 19.21 18.52
C ASN A 3 -1.84 19.21 19.06
N HIS A 4 -2.64 20.20 18.66
CA HIS A 4 -4.08 20.20 18.93
C HIS A 4 -4.79 19.44 17.80
N SER A 5 -5.40 18.30 18.11
CA SER A 5 -6.12 17.47 17.14
C SER A 5 -7.63 17.49 17.36
N ILE A 6 -8.40 17.55 16.28
CA ILE A 6 -9.86 17.40 16.32
C ILE A 6 -10.19 15.94 15.96
N PRO A 7 -10.96 15.21 16.79
CA PRO A 7 -11.42 13.87 16.44
C PRO A 7 -12.24 13.87 15.15
N TYR A 8 -12.07 12.86 14.30
CA TYR A 8 -12.79 12.74 13.01
C TYR A 8 -14.31 12.90 13.14
N LYS A 9 -14.92 12.30 14.17
CA LYS A 9 -16.36 12.42 14.44
C LYS A 9 -16.80 13.86 14.71
N ASN A 10 -15.91 14.69 15.24
CA ASN A 10 -16.20 16.07 15.62
C ASN A 10 -15.98 17.05 14.46
N THR A 11 -15.42 16.60 13.33
CA THR A 11 -15.25 17.47 12.14
C THR A 11 -16.54 17.66 11.35
N GLY A 12 -17.55 16.79 11.54
CA GLY A 12 -18.80 16.80 10.78
C GLY A 12 -18.66 16.42 9.30
N TYR A 13 -17.45 16.10 8.83
CA TYR A 13 -17.16 15.85 7.41
C TYR A 13 -17.33 14.39 7.00
N PHE A 14 -17.03 13.45 7.90
CA PHE A 14 -17.00 12.02 7.58
C PHE A 14 -18.33 11.33 7.90
N SER A 15 -18.69 10.34 7.07
CA SER A 15 -19.88 9.53 7.30
C SER A 15 -19.77 8.72 8.59
N LYS A 16 -20.93 8.27 9.12
CA LYS A 16 -20.97 7.38 10.29
C LYS A 16 -20.11 6.13 10.07
N LEU A 17 -20.20 5.52 8.89
CA LEU A 17 -19.43 4.34 8.53
C LEU A 17 -17.91 4.57 8.67
N ILE A 18 -17.38 5.68 8.16
CA ILE A 18 -15.95 5.99 8.27
C ILE A 18 -15.57 6.23 9.73
N CYS A 19 -16.37 6.99 10.48
CA CYS A 19 -16.12 7.24 11.89
C CYS A 19 -16.11 5.92 12.70
N ASP A 20 -17.09 5.05 12.47
CA ASP A 20 -17.21 3.75 13.13
C ASP A 20 -16.05 2.82 12.75
N TYR A 21 -15.62 2.80 11.49
CA TYR A 21 -14.46 2.02 11.04
C TYR A 21 -13.18 2.48 11.73
N LEU A 22 -12.94 3.80 11.78
CA LEU A 22 -11.77 4.38 12.46
C LEU A 22 -11.79 4.17 13.99
N ALA A 23 -12.98 3.97 14.57
CA ALA A 23 -13.17 3.63 15.98
C ALA A 23 -13.15 2.11 16.25
N GLU A 24 -12.88 1.29 15.23
CA GLU A 24 -12.89 -0.18 15.31
C GLU A 24 -14.21 -0.74 15.88
N ASP A 25 -15.34 -0.15 15.50
CA ASP A 25 -16.66 -0.57 15.98
C ASP A 25 -16.91 -2.06 15.67
N LYS A 26 -17.29 -2.83 16.70
CA LYS A 26 -17.47 -4.29 16.61
C LYS A 26 -18.50 -4.70 15.58
N SER A 27 -19.50 -3.85 15.31
CA SER A 27 -20.52 -4.11 14.28
C SER A 27 -19.92 -4.18 12.88
N LEU A 28 -18.77 -3.52 12.65
CA LEU A 28 -18.11 -3.50 11.36
C LEU A 28 -17.10 -4.63 11.15
N LYS A 29 -16.78 -5.40 12.20
CA LYS A 29 -15.73 -6.44 12.17
C LYS A 29 -15.97 -7.51 11.10
N LEU A 30 -17.22 -7.77 10.73
CA LEU A 30 -17.55 -8.75 9.70
C LEU A 30 -17.26 -8.28 8.27
N PHE A 31 -17.02 -6.97 8.06
CA PHE A 31 -16.81 -6.40 6.72
C PHE A 31 -15.33 -6.23 6.35
N TYR A 32 -14.40 -6.53 7.26
CA TYR A 32 -12.97 -6.50 6.97
C TYR A 32 -12.21 -7.59 7.74
N ASN A 33 -11.09 -8.06 7.18
CA ASN A 33 -10.32 -9.15 7.81
C ASN A 33 -9.49 -8.64 9.00
N ARG A 34 -8.64 -7.62 8.77
CA ARG A 34 -7.73 -7.05 9.77
C ARG A 34 -7.73 -5.54 9.70
N PHE A 35 -7.73 -4.89 10.86
CA PHE A 35 -7.59 -3.44 10.94
C PHE A 35 -6.14 -3.05 10.59
N PRO A 36 -5.89 -1.95 9.85
CA PRO A 36 -4.55 -1.61 9.33
C PRO A 36 -3.64 -0.96 10.38
N ASN A 37 -3.49 -1.59 11.54
CA ASN A 37 -2.44 -1.27 12.51
C ASN A 37 -1.15 -2.05 12.18
N LEU A 38 -0.02 -1.59 12.71
CA LEU A 38 1.30 -2.09 12.33
C LEU A 38 1.47 -3.60 12.59
N GLU A 39 0.96 -4.09 13.72
CA GLU A 39 1.03 -5.48 14.15
C GLU A 39 0.28 -6.43 13.20
N ASN A 40 -0.88 -6.00 12.70
CA ASN A 40 -1.72 -6.79 11.81
C ASN A 40 -1.08 -7.05 10.44
N PHE A 41 -0.09 -6.26 10.01
CA PHE A 41 0.64 -6.54 8.78
C PHE A 41 1.41 -7.86 8.82
N LYS A 42 1.92 -8.28 9.99
CA LYS A 42 2.59 -9.58 10.16
C LYS A 42 1.64 -10.74 9.87
N HIS A 43 0.41 -10.66 10.36
CA HIS A 43 -0.60 -11.68 10.08
C HIS A 43 -1.00 -11.67 8.60
N GLN A 44 -1.11 -10.46 8.02
CA GLN A 44 -1.47 -10.29 6.61
C GLN A 44 -0.41 -10.84 5.65
N LEU A 45 0.87 -10.62 5.94
CA LEU A 45 1.97 -11.10 5.10
C LEU A 45 2.08 -12.63 5.18
N VAL A 46 1.94 -13.24 6.36
CA VAL A 46 2.02 -14.71 6.53
C VAL A 46 0.90 -15.39 5.75
N GLU A 47 -0.31 -14.82 5.77
CA GLU A 47 -1.43 -15.32 4.97
C GLU A 47 -1.18 -15.16 3.46
N LYS A 48 -0.74 -13.98 3.02
CA LYS A 48 -0.51 -13.72 1.59
C LYS A 48 0.64 -14.54 1.01
N GLN A 49 1.68 -14.80 1.80
CA GLN A 49 2.86 -15.55 1.37
C GLN A 49 2.49 -16.94 0.85
N LYS A 50 1.49 -17.59 1.46
CA LYS A 50 1.01 -18.92 1.07
C LYS A 50 0.31 -18.96 -0.30
N ASN A 51 -0.10 -17.82 -0.82
CA ASN A 51 -1.04 -17.74 -1.96
C ASN A 51 -0.42 -17.19 -3.25
N PHE A 52 0.86 -16.78 -3.23
CA PHE A 52 1.53 -16.18 -4.39
C PHE A 52 2.85 -16.89 -4.74
N THR A 53 2.73 -17.89 -5.63
CA THR A 53 3.81 -18.77 -6.07
C THR A 53 4.94 -18.02 -6.78
N ASP A 54 6.16 -18.56 -6.73
CA ASP A 54 7.34 -17.99 -7.42
C ASP A 54 7.13 -17.82 -8.93
N LYS A 55 6.44 -18.75 -9.59
CA LYS A 55 6.09 -18.62 -11.01
C LYS A 55 5.27 -17.35 -11.30
N LYS A 56 4.30 -17.02 -10.43
CA LYS A 56 3.49 -15.80 -10.55
C LYS A 56 4.32 -14.55 -10.26
N ARG A 57 5.24 -14.60 -9.29
CA ARG A 57 6.19 -13.51 -8.96
C ARG A 57 7.07 -13.14 -10.15
N HIS A 58 7.73 -14.13 -10.73
CA HIS A 58 8.59 -13.94 -11.90
C HIS A 58 7.80 -13.46 -13.12
N LEU A 59 6.60 -14.01 -13.35
CA LEU A 59 5.71 -13.55 -14.42
C LEU A 59 5.30 -12.08 -14.21
N LEU A 60 4.94 -11.69 -12.99
CA LEU A 60 4.58 -10.32 -12.66
C LEU A 60 5.75 -9.36 -12.91
N ALA A 61 6.92 -9.64 -12.35
CA ALA A 61 8.12 -8.80 -12.52
C ALA A 61 8.48 -8.65 -14.01
N LYS A 62 8.44 -9.75 -14.78
CA LYS A 62 8.65 -9.73 -16.22
C LYS A 62 7.63 -8.85 -16.95
N ARG A 63 6.34 -8.95 -16.61
CA ARG A 63 5.28 -8.18 -17.27
C ARG A 63 5.35 -6.69 -16.93
N ILE A 64 5.65 -6.33 -15.69
CA ILE A 64 5.87 -4.93 -15.29
C ILE A 64 7.07 -4.35 -16.03
N MET A 65 8.20 -5.08 -16.07
CA MET A 65 9.39 -4.63 -16.79
C MET A 65 9.09 -4.42 -18.29
N LEU A 66 8.38 -5.35 -18.92
CA LEU A 66 7.95 -5.21 -20.31
C LEU A 66 7.02 -4.02 -20.53
N GLN A 67 6.11 -3.73 -19.60
CA GLN A 67 5.19 -2.59 -19.70
C GLN A 67 5.93 -1.25 -19.65
N TYR A 68 7.03 -1.17 -18.91
CA TYR A 68 7.88 0.03 -18.91
C TYR A 68 8.68 0.20 -20.21
N GLY A 69 8.90 -0.86 -21.00
CA GLY A 69 9.58 -0.78 -22.30
C GLY A 69 10.97 -0.15 -22.21
N ASP A 70 11.30 0.70 -23.19
CA ASP A 70 12.60 1.39 -23.27
C ASP A 70 12.66 2.69 -22.45
N ASN A 71 11.68 2.93 -21.56
CA ASN A 71 11.68 4.13 -20.73
C ASN A 71 12.87 4.14 -19.77
N SER A 72 13.46 5.31 -19.56
CA SER A 72 14.52 5.49 -18.55
C SER A 72 13.94 5.32 -17.15
N LEU A 73 14.17 4.14 -16.55
CA LEU A 73 13.81 3.85 -15.18
C LEU A 73 14.89 4.30 -14.20
N SER A 74 14.46 4.79 -13.04
CA SER A 74 15.38 5.00 -11.92
C SER A 74 15.91 3.66 -11.42
N GLN A 75 17.12 3.68 -10.83
CA GLN A 75 17.69 2.50 -10.16
C GLN A 75 16.78 1.96 -9.06
N SER A 76 16.06 2.84 -8.35
CA SER A 76 15.06 2.44 -7.34
C SER A 76 13.90 1.65 -7.95
N THR A 77 13.40 2.07 -9.11
CA THR A 77 12.30 1.36 -9.80
C THR A 77 12.76 0.00 -10.29
N LEU A 78 13.96 -0.09 -10.86
CA LEU A 78 14.57 -1.35 -11.29
C LEU A 78 14.74 -2.32 -10.12
N SER A 79 15.32 -1.85 -9.01
CA SER A 79 15.50 -2.64 -7.79
C SER A 79 14.15 -3.12 -7.22
N ASN A 80 13.14 -2.25 -7.18
CA ASN A 80 11.80 -2.62 -6.75
C ASN A 80 11.18 -3.71 -7.62
N ILE A 81 11.30 -3.61 -8.96
CA ILE A 81 10.79 -4.64 -9.88
C ILE A 81 11.53 -5.96 -9.66
N ASP A 82 12.84 -5.91 -9.44
CA ASP A 82 13.66 -7.09 -9.17
C ASP A 82 13.21 -7.80 -7.87
N LEU A 83 13.04 -7.03 -6.80
CA LEU A 83 12.55 -7.52 -5.51
C LEU A 83 11.20 -8.23 -5.60
N LEU A 84 10.33 -7.89 -6.55
CA LEU A 84 9.02 -8.58 -6.71
C LEU A 84 9.16 -10.07 -7.02
N LYS A 85 10.32 -10.53 -7.50
CA LYS A 85 10.62 -11.95 -7.70
C LYS A 85 10.77 -12.71 -6.38
N GLU A 86 11.21 -12.03 -5.32
CA GLU A 86 11.52 -12.64 -4.03
C GLU A 86 10.24 -13.03 -3.27
N HIS A 87 10.30 -14.20 -2.62
CA HIS A 87 9.17 -14.74 -1.86
C HIS A 87 8.85 -13.94 -0.58
N THR A 88 9.80 -13.13 -0.10
CA THR A 88 9.70 -12.24 1.06
C THR A 88 9.23 -10.82 0.70
N THR A 89 8.92 -10.56 -0.57
CA THR A 89 8.47 -9.23 -1.03
C THR A 89 6.95 -9.14 -1.11
N PHE A 90 6.43 -8.02 -0.62
CA PHE A 90 5.02 -7.64 -0.67
C PHE A 90 4.85 -6.23 -1.22
N THR A 91 3.65 -5.89 -1.67
CA THR A 91 3.35 -4.56 -2.20
C THR A 91 2.40 -3.81 -1.28
N VAL A 92 2.65 -2.51 -1.12
CA VAL A 92 1.61 -1.57 -0.66
C VAL A 92 1.06 -0.90 -1.90
N THR A 93 -0.20 -1.20 -2.21
CA THR A 93 -0.82 -0.76 -3.47
C THR A 93 -1.87 0.29 -3.21
N THR A 94 -1.82 1.37 -3.98
CA THR A 94 -2.87 2.39 -4.07
C THR A 94 -3.14 2.68 -5.53
N GLY A 95 -4.21 3.41 -5.86
CA GLY A 95 -4.51 3.73 -7.26
C GLY A 95 -5.50 4.86 -7.42
N HIS A 96 -5.58 5.40 -8.64
CA HIS A 96 -6.54 6.43 -9.07
C HIS A 96 -6.76 6.29 -10.57
N GLN A 97 -7.89 6.82 -11.04
CA GLN A 97 -8.11 7.13 -12.46
C GLN A 97 -6.98 8.00 -13.03
N LEU A 98 -6.70 7.83 -14.32
CA LEU A 98 -5.81 8.71 -15.09
C LEU A 98 -6.29 10.16 -15.04
N ASN A 99 -5.37 11.08 -14.75
CA ASN A 99 -5.64 12.51 -14.70
C ASN A 99 -4.69 13.27 -15.63
N LEU A 100 -5.19 14.32 -16.28
CA LEU A 100 -4.33 15.33 -16.90
C LEU A 100 -3.64 16.16 -15.80
N PHE A 101 -2.38 16.52 -16.04
CA PHE A 101 -1.59 17.37 -15.14
C PHE A 101 -1.60 16.92 -13.67
N THR A 102 -1.50 15.61 -13.41
CA THR A 102 -1.48 14.98 -12.06
C THR A 102 -2.78 15.07 -11.24
N GLY A 103 -3.82 15.73 -11.75
CA GLY A 103 -5.14 15.75 -11.13
C GLY A 103 -5.20 16.43 -9.76
N PRO A 104 -6.16 16.04 -8.90
CA PRO A 104 -6.32 16.65 -7.58
C PRO A 104 -5.17 16.27 -6.65
N LEU A 105 -4.87 17.12 -5.66
CA LEU A 105 -3.76 16.93 -4.71
C LEU A 105 -3.77 15.57 -3.99
N TYR A 106 -4.95 15.02 -3.74
CA TYR A 106 -5.13 13.67 -3.19
C TYR A 106 -4.44 12.57 -4.00
N PHE A 107 -4.26 12.74 -5.32
CA PHE A 107 -3.46 11.86 -6.18
C PHE A 107 -2.04 11.69 -5.64
N LEU A 108 -1.37 12.81 -5.34
CA LEU A 108 -0.02 12.82 -4.79
C LEU A 108 0.00 12.27 -3.36
N TYR A 109 -0.98 12.64 -2.52
CA TYR A 109 -1.06 12.12 -1.16
C TYR A 109 -1.22 10.61 -1.09
N LYS A 110 -1.92 9.99 -2.04
CA LYS A 110 -2.00 8.53 -2.13
C LYS A 110 -0.64 7.91 -2.40
N ILE A 111 0.10 8.43 -3.37
CA ILE A 111 1.43 7.94 -3.73
C ILE A 111 2.36 8.05 -2.53
N PHE A 112 2.43 9.22 -1.89
CA PHE A 112 3.25 9.42 -0.70
C PHE A 112 2.83 8.53 0.47
N SER A 113 1.52 8.30 0.66
CA SER A 113 1.03 7.42 1.73
C SER A 113 1.49 5.97 1.53
N ALA A 114 1.48 5.48 0.29
CA ALA A 114 1.98 4.14 -0.03
C ALA A 114 3.50 4.02 0.19
N ILE A 115 4.26 5.02 -0.28
CA ILE A 115 5.72 5.08 -0.07
C ILE A 115 6.06 5.12 1.43
N ASN A 116 5.45 6.03 2.18
CA ASN A 116 5.70 6.18 3.62
C ASN A 116 5.32 4.93 4.41
N LEU A 117 4.26 4.23 4.01
CA LEU A 117 3.90 2.96 4.64
C LEU A 117 4.93 1.86 4.33
N CYS A 118 5.41 1.75 3.09
CA CYS A 118 6.50 0.84 2.75
C CYS A 118 7.75 1.12 3.57
N GLU A 119 8.16 2.39 3.72
CA GLU A 119 9.33 2.75 4.53
C GLU A 119 9.16 2.33 6.01
N LYS A 120 7.98 2.55 6.60
CA LYS A 120 7.68 2.10 7.96
C LYS A 120 7.74 0.59 8.08
N LEU A 121 7.16 -0.13 7.14
CA LEU A 121 7.12 -1.60 7.16
C LEU A 121 8.51 -2.22 6.93
N ASN A 122 9.33 -1.66 6.03
CA ASN A 122 10.71 -2.11 5.83
C ASN A 122 11.60 -1.87 7.07
N LYS A 123 11.29 -0.83 7.87
CA LYS A 123 11.95 -0.59 9.17
C LYS A 123 11.48 -1.56 10.25
N GLU A 124 10.20 -1.91 10.28
CA GLU A 124 9.64 -2.81 11.30
C GLU A 124 9.98 -4.29 11.02
N TYR A 125 10.00 -4.69 9.75
CA TYR A 125 10.05 -6.09 9.32
C TYR A 125 11.28 -6.35 8.44
N HIS A 126 12.48 -6.33 9.04
CA HIS A 126 13.76 -6.42 8.32
C HIS A 126 13.97 -7.65 7.41
N ASN A 127 13.27 -8.75 7.66
CA ASN A 127 13.36 -9.98 6.85
C ASN A 127 12.45 -9.95 5.61
N TYR A 128 11.70 -8.86 5.41
CA TYR A 128 10.73 -8.70 4.36
C TYR A 128 10.97 -7.40 3.59
N HIS A 129 10.48 -7.34 2.36
CA HIS A 129 10.55 -6.15 1.53
C HIS A 129 9.15 -5.66 1.17
N PHE A 130 8.95 -4.35 1.24
CA PHE A 130 7.69 -3.69 0.89
C PHE A 130 7.92 -2.69 -0.24
N VAL A 131 7.31 -2.96 -1.39
CA VAL A 131 7.43 -2.16 -2.62
C VAL A 131 6.16 -1.35 -2.84
N PRO A 132 6.25 -0.02 -3.00
CA PRO A 132 5.07 0.80 -3.30
C PRO A 132 4.64 0.56 -4.75
N VAL A 133 3.35 0.31 -4.97
CA VAL A 133 2.76 0.15 -6.30
C VAL A 133 1.63 1.16 -6.48
N TYR A 134 1.71 1.94 -7.55
CA TYR A 134 0.65 2.83 -7.96
C TYR A 134 -0.09 2.24 -9.17
N TRP A 135 -1.35 1.88 -8.95
CA TRP A 135 -2.23 1.37 -9.99
C TRP A 135 -2.92 2.53 -10.73
N MET A 136 -2.59 2.68 -12.01
CA MET A 136 -3.25 3.63 -12.91
C MET A 136 -4.45 2.93 -13.56
N ALA A 137 -5.66 3.40 -13.23
CA ALA A 137 -6.93 2.85 -13.73
C ALA A 137 -7.51 3.69 -14.87
#